data_AF-A0A9P9QTC9-F1
#
_entry.id   AF-A0A9P9QTC9-F1
#
_cell.length_a   1.000
_cell.length_b   1.000
_cell.length_c   1.000
_cell.angle_alpha   90.00
_cell.angle_beta   90.00
_cell.angle_gamma   90.00
#
_symmetry.space_group_name_H-M   'P 1'
#
loop_
_entity.id
_entity.type
_entity.pdbx_description
1 polymer ?
#
loop_
_entity_poly.entity_id
_entity_poly.type
_entity_poly.pdbx_seq_one_letter_code
_entity_poly.pdbx_strand_id
1 'polypeptide(L)'
;MDEAKKGDVALSASQYTEAIQHYTNAISANPAAVKYYIGRSTASQRAQKFAEALADAEIAVVLAYKRATRELIKDAQFRRALALFFLDKYGDAEYVLGIVKELDAKDKMLPIWEMKIAAKLKALPDDDEKRNVTVKKIPDVEAPAAQASAPASASKAATTNTTGAPAEGPKPVVPTPANKIKHDWYQSNDSVTVNILAKGAPKDTTSVEFDKDALSVSFPITGSSSDYHFSADPLFASIDPTQSKFRVTPNKVEVTLKKAAPGVKWHNLEGDRQVDAPADEDKTAIPSHVLTGKTTQETAPAYPTSSKSGAKNWDKLAKEDLDDKDDMEGDETSHFFKQLYKGATPEQQRAMMKSYSESGGTVLSTDWSNVGNKTVVPEPPEGMEAKKYSE
;
A
#
# COMPACT_ATOMS: atom_id res chain seq x y z
N MET A 1 0.70 -14.76 8.17
CA MET A 1 1.53 -13.66 7.62
C MET A 1 1.55 -13.77 6.12
N ASP A 2 1.34 -12.66 5.43
CA ASP A 2 1.41 -12.54 3.97
C ASP A 2 2.79 -12.98 3.45
N GLU A 3 2.85 -13.97 2.56
CA GLU A 3 4.10 -14.51 2.01
C GLU A 3 4.90 -13.43 1.26
N ALA A 4 4.22 -12.44 0.66
CA ALA A 4 4.91 -11.34 -0.01
C ALA A 4 5.71 -10.49 0.98
N LYS A 5 5.15 -10.19 2.16
CA LYS A 5 5.83 -9.44 3.22
C LYS A 5 7.04 -10.21 3.76
N LYS A 6 6.93 -11.53 3.91
CA LYS A 6 8.08 -12.36 4.29
C LYS A 6 9.18 -12.31 3.23
N GLY A 7 8.79 -12.31 1.95
CA GLY A 7 9.70 -12.10 0.82
C GLY A 7 10.45 -10.78 0.91
N ASP A 8 9.74 -9.68 1.19
CA ASP A 8 10.34 -8.35 1.36
C ASP A 8 11.32 -8.30 2.54
N VAL A 9 10.95 -8.91 3.68
CA VAL A 9 11.81 -9.02 4.86
C VAL A 9 13.07 -9.82 4.54
N ALA A 10 12.94 -11.01 3.95
CA ALA A 10 14.08 -11.84 3.57
C ALA A 10 14.99 -11.13 2.54
N LEU A 11 14.41 -10.38 1.59
CA LEU A 11 15.15 -9.61 0.60
C LEU A 11 15.96 -8.48 1.25
N SER A 12 15.38 -7.80 2.25
CA SER A 12 16.08 -6.77 3.04
C SER A 12 17.20 -7.36 3.92
N ALA A 13 17.01 -8.59 4.40
CA ALA A 13 18.00 -9.34 5.18
C ALA A 13 19.08 -10.02 4.31
N SER A 14 19.10 -9.78 2.99
CA SER A 14 20.01 -10.42 2.03
C SER A 14 19.87 -11.95 1.93
N GLN A 15 18.76 -12.51 2.41
CA GLN A 15 18.43 -13.94 2.33
C GLN A 15 17.72 -14.23 0.99
N TYR A 16 18.47 -14.16 -0.11
CA TYR A 16 17.87 -14.14 -1.45
C TYR A 16 17.13 -15.42 -1.83
N THR A 17 17.64 -16.59 -1.44
CA THR A 17 16.99 -17.88 -1.72
C THR A 17 15.65 -18.01 -1.00
N GLU A 18 15.59 -17.57 0.26
CA GLU A 18 14.37 -17.54 1.06
C GLU A 18 13.37 -16.52 0.51
N ALA A 19 13.84 -15.32 0.11
CA ALA A 19 13.01 -14.32 -0.54
C ALA A 19 12.37 -14.86 -1.84
N ILE A 20 13.16 -15.55 -2.68
CA ILE A 20 12.64 -16.19 -3.91
C ILE A 20 11.56 -17.22 -3.59
N GLN A 21 11.75 -18.03 -2.54
CA GLN A 21 10.76 -19.02 -2.13
C GLN A 21 9.45 -18.35 -1.67
N HIS A 22 9.54 -17.33 -0.82
CA HIS A 22 8.38 -16.59 -0.35
C HIS A 22 7.63 -15.88 -1.49
N TYR A 23 8.33 -15.21 -2.41
CA TYR A 23 7.66 -14.63 -3.58
C TYR A 23 7.07 -15.69 -4.51
N THR A 24 7.69 -16.86 -4.62
CA THR A 24 7.12 -17.98 -5.39
C THR A 24 5.80 -18.48 -4.78
N ASN A 25 5.73 -18.58 -3.46
CA ASN A 25 4.49 -18.89 -2.74
C ASN A 25 3.45 -17.78 -2.89
N ALA A 26 3.87 -16.51 -2.88
CA ALA A 26 2.96 -15.38 -3.09
C ALA A 26 2.40 -15.37 -4.53
N ILE A 27 3.22 -15.70 -5.53
CA ILE A 27 2.83 -15.81 -6.94
C ILE A 27 1.85 -16.97 -7.14
N SER A 28 2.05 -18.12 -6.49
CA SER A 28 1.08 -19.22 -6.61
C SER A 28 -0.29 -18.86 -6.03
N ALA A 29 -0.32 -18.04 -4.98
CA ALA A 29 -1.57 -17.52 -4.42
C ALA A 29 -2.22 -16.43 -5.28
N ASN A 30 -1.44 -15.54 -5.90
CA ASN A 30 -1.92 -14.48 -6.78
C ASN A 30 -1.00 -14.27 -8.00
N PRO A 31 -1.21 -15.04 -9.09
CA PRO A 31 -0.36 -14.96 -10.29
C PRO A 31 -0.49 -13.65 -11.07
N ALA A 32 -1.48 -12.81 -10.77
CA ALA A 32 -1.66 -11.54 -11.47
C ALA A 32 -0.91 -10.39 -10.79
N ALA A 33 -0.32 -10.59 -9.61
CA ALA A 33 0.31 -9.54 -8.82
C ALA A 33 1.70 -9.17 -9.35
N VAL A 34 1.77 -8.03 -10.05
CA VAL A 34 3.02 -7.51 -10.67
C VAL A 34 4.16 -7.38 -9.65
N LYS A 35 3.87 -6.85 -8.45
CA LYS A 35 4.89 -6.61 -7.42
C LYS A 35 5.61 -7.88 -6.98
N TYR A 36 4.96 -9.04 -7.02
CA TYR A 36 5.59 -10.28 -6.59
C TYR A 36 6.66 -10.74 -7.60
N TYR A 37 6.39 -10.57 -8.90
CA TYR A 37 7.40 -10.80 -9.93
C TYR A 37 8.54 -9.77 -9.87
N ILE A 38 8.24 -8.49 -9.60
CA ILE A 38 9.28 -7.47 -9.39
C ILE A 38 10.17 -7.81 -8.18
N GLY A 39 9.57 -8.23 -7.07
CA GLY A 39 10.28 -8.66 -5.86
C GLY A 39 11.14 -9.89 -6.12
N ARG A 40 10.57 -10.93 -6.74
CA ARG A 40 11.30 -12.15 -7.11
C ARG A 40 12.43 -11.88 -8.10
N SER A 41 12.19 -11.06 -9.12
CA SER A 41 13.23 -10.60 -10.06
C SER A 41 14.39 -9.93 -9.34
N THR A 42 14.10 -9.06 -8.36
CA THR A 42 15.12 -8.39 -7.55
C THR A 42 15.92 -9.38 -6.71
N ALA A 43 15.25 -10.33 -6.07
CA ALA A 43 15.90 -11.39 -5.29
C ALA A 43 16.77 -12.29 -6.16
N SER A 44 16.27 -12.73 -7.32
CA SER A 44 17.00 -13.54 -8.30
C SER A 44 18.22 -12.80 -8.86
N GLN A 45 18.09 -11.50 -9.16
CA GLN A 45 19.23 -10.68 -9.59
C GLN A 45 20.30 -10.59 -8.51
N ARG A 46 19.92 -10.35 -7.25
CA ARG A 46 20.86 -10.32 -6.12
C ARG A 46 21.49 -11.69 -5.84
N ALA A 47 20.78 -12.77 -6.14
CA ALA A 47 21.29 -14.14 -6.13
C ALA A 47 22.13 -14.51 -7.37
N GLN A 48 22.43 -13.58 -8.28
CA GLN A 48 23.16 -13.79 -9.54
C GLN A 48 22.48 -14.75 -10.53
N LYS A 49 21.17 -14.93 -10.40
CA LYS A 49 20.33 -15.74 -11.30
C LYS A 49 19.66 -14.85 -12.35
N PHE A 50 20.46 -14.32 -13.28
CA PHE A 50 20.00 -13.25 -14.18
C PHE A 50 18.95 -13.69 -15.20
N ALA A 51 19.01 -14.93 -15.68
CA ALA A 51 18.00 -15.48 -16.60
C ALA A 51 16.62 -15.60 -15.91
N GLU A 52 16.59 -16.07 -14.67
CA GLU A 52 15.36 -16.14 -13.85
C GLU A 52 14.84 -14.72 -13.55
N ALA A 53 15.74 -13.79 -13.23
CA ALA A 53 15.39 -12.39 -12.98
C ALA A 53 14.78 -11.71 -14.22
N LEU A 54 15.30 -12.01 -15.41
CA LEU A 54 14.77 -11.50 -16.67
C LEU A 54 13.36 -12.05 -16.93
N ALA A 55 13.16 -13.37 -16.80
CA ALA A 55 11.86 -13.99 -17.02
C ALA A 55 10.77 -13.37 -16.12
N ASP A 56 11.09 -13.17 -14.84
CA ASP A 56 10.17 -12.51 -13.90
C ASP A 56 9.89 -11.05 -14.28
N ALA A 57 10.92 -10.29 -14.68
CA ALA A 57 10.74 -8.91 -15.10
C ALA A 57 9.86 -8.80 -16.36
N GLU A 58 10.02 -9.71 -17.33
CA GLU A 58 9.21 -9.72 -18.54
C GLU A 58 7.74 -10.05 -18.25
N ILE A 59 7.48 -11.02 -17.37
CA ILE A 59 6.11 -11.32 -16.91
C ILE A 59 5.52 -10.10 -16.19
N ALA A 60 6.31 -9.43 -15.34
CA ALA A 60 5.88 -8.22 -14.65
C ALA A 60 5.49 -7.11 -15.64
N VAL A 61 6.26 -6.92 -16.73
CA VAL A 61 5.93 -5.95 -17.79
C VAL A 61 4.58 -6.28 -18.42
N VAL A 62 4.38 -7.54 -18.85
CA VAL A 62 3.11 -7.96 -19.48
C VAL A 62 1.92 -7.73 -18.54
N LEU A 63 2.05 -8.10 -17.27
CA LEU A 63 1.00 -7.89 -16.28
C LEU A 63 0.75 -6.40 -15.98
N ALA A 64 1.80 -5.58 -15.95
CA ALA A 64 1.68 -4.14 -15.71
C ALA A 64 0.95 -3.42 -16.87
N TYR A 65 1.25 -3.79 -18.12
CA TYR A 65 0.54 -3.28 -19.29
C TYR A 65 -0.92 -3.73 -19.29
N LYS A 66 -1.23 -4.98 -18.92
CA LYS A 66 -2.61 -5.46 -18.76
C LYS A 66 -3.40 -4.67 -17.71
N ARG A 67 -2.73 -4.18 -16.67
CA ARG A 67 -3.33 -3.36 -15.60
C ARG A 67 -3.36 -1.85 -15.91
N ALA A 68 -2.70 -1.41 -17.00
CA ALA A 68 -2.55 0.00 -17.38
C ALA A 68 -1.94 0.89 -16.27
N THR A 69 -1.12 0.32 -15.39
CA THR A 69 -0.50 1.02 -14.26
C THR A 69 0.90 1.53 -14.62
N ARG A 70 1.00 2.81 -14.96
CA ARG A 70 2.24 3.46 -15.42
C ARG A 70 3.45 3.22 -14.50
N GLU A 71 3.28 3.41 -13.19
CA GLU A 71 4.36 3.18 -12.21
C GLU A 71 4.87 1.74 -12.23
N LEU A 72 3.98 0.76 -12.29
CA LEU A 72 4.38 -0.66 -12.34
C LEU A 72 5.01 -1.01 -13.69
N ILE A 73 4.60 -0.36 -14.78
CA ILE A 73 5.25 -0.53 -16.09
C ILE A 73 6.69 0.00 -16.00
N LYS A 74 6.88 1.19 -15.43
CA LYS A 74 8.20 1.79 -15.22
C LYS A 74 9.10 0.86 -14.40
N ASP A 75 8.64 0.42 -13.22
CA ASP A 75 9.41 -0.42 -12.32
C ASP A 75 9.76 -1.77 -12.98
N ALA A 76 8.81 -2.40 -13.67
CA ALA A 76 9.03 -3.67 -14.35
C ALA A 76 10.03 -3.54 -15.52
N GLN A 77 9.92 -2.47 -16.33
CA GLN A 77 10.88 -2.21 -17.41
C GLN A 77 12.26 -1.89 -16.86
N PHE A 78 12.36 -1.16 -15.76
CA PHE A 78 13.64 -0.89 -15.11
C PHE A 78 14.29 -2.20 -14.63
N ARG A 79 13.54 -3.10 -13.97
CA ARG A 79 14.05 -4.44 -13.62
C ARG A 79 14.48 -5.25 -14.82
N ARG A 80 13.74 -5.17 -15.93
CA ARG A 80 14.06 -5.85 -17.19
C ARG A 80 15.39 -5.33 -17.78
N ALA A 81 15.58 -4.02 -17.84
CA ALA A 81 16.83 -3.40 -18.31
C ALA A 81 18.04 -3.85 -17.47
N LEU A 82 17.88 -3.90 -16.15
CA LEU A 82 18.93 -4.38 -15.24
C LEU A 82 19.26 -5.86 -15.51
N ALA A 83 18.26 -6.72 -15.66
CA ALA A 83 18.48 -8.14 -15.94
C ALA A 83 19.18 -8.35 -17.30
N LEU A 84 18.80 -7.59 -18.34
CA LEU A 84 19.44 -7.60 -19.66
C LEU A 84 20.90 -7.16 -19.59
N PHE A 85 21.20 -6.12 -18.80
CA PHE A 85 22.56 -5.64 -18.59
C PHE A 85 23.47 -6.74 -17.98
N PHE A 86 22.99 -7.47 -16.97
CA PHE A 86 23.76 -8.55 -16.36
C PHE A 86 23.85 -9.82 -17.23
N LEU A 87 22.99 -9.94 -18.25
CA LEU A 87 23.07 -10.96 -19.30
C LEU A 87 23.92 -10.51 -20.50
N ASP A 88 24.66 -9.41 -20.37
CA ASP A 88 25.50 -8.83 -21.42
C ASP A 88 24.72 -8.37 -22.68
N LYS A 89 23.39 -8.22 -22.60
CA LYS A 89 22.55 -7.74 -23.71
C LYS A 89 22.41 -6.23 -23.64
N TYR A 90 23.50 -5.51 -23.92
CA TYR A 90 23.60 -4.08 -23.67
C TYR A 90 22.73 -3.23 -24.61
N GLY A 91 22.59 -3.63 -25.88
CA GLY A 91 21.68 -2.97 -26.83
C GLY A 91 20.22 -3.08 -26.39
N ASP A 92 19.78 -4.30 -26.03
CA ASP A 92 18.46 -4.52 -25.44
C ASP A 92 18.25 -3.72 -24.15
N ALA A 93 19.26 -3.67 -23.27
CA ALA A 93 19.20 -2.91 -22.03
C ALA A 93 19.06 -1.40 -22.27
N GLU A 94 19.82 -0.84 -23.22
CA GLU A 94 19.72 0.58 -23.61
C GLU A 94 18.32 0.92 -24.14
N TYR A 95 17.81 0.09 -25.06
CA TYR A 95 16.47 0.27 -25.61
C TYR A 95 15.39 0.25 -24.52
N VAL A 96 15.44 -0.72 -23.60
CA VAL A 96 14.47 -0.82 -22.50
C VAL A 96 14.61 0.35 -21.52
N LEU A 97 15.83 0.81 -21.25
CA LEU A 97 16.05 1.97 -20.39
C LEU A 97 15.53 3.27 -21.02
N GLY A 98 15.58 3.38 -22.35
CA GLY A 98 14.91 4.45 -23.10
C GLY A 98 13.40 4.50 -22.86
N ILE A 99 12.73 3.33 -22.80
CA ILE A 99 11.30 3.25 -22.45
C ILE A 99 11.07 3.73 -21.01
N VAL A 100 11.94 3.37 -20.06
CA VAL A 100 11.85 3.86 -18.67
C VAL A 100 11.98 5.38 -18.64
N LYS A 101 12.89 5.96 -19.41
CA LYS A 101 13.07 7.41 -19.53
C LYS A 101 11.85 8.14 -20.12
N GLU A 102 11.18 7.55 -21.10
CA GLU A 102 9.90 8.08 -21.63
C GLU A 102 8.80 8.09 -20.54
N LEU A 103 8.82 7.10 -19.65
CA LEU A 103 7.87 7.01 -18.54
C LEU A 103 8.27 7.90 -17.36
N ASP A 104 9.55 8.09 -17.07
CA ASP A 104 9.98 8.92 -15.94
C ASP A 104 11.41 9.40 -16.13
N ALA A 105 11.57 10.52 -16.83
CA ALA A 105 12.89 11.11 -17.06
C ALA A 105 13.59 11.61 -15.78
N LYS A 106 12.88 11.68 -14.64
CA LYS A 106 13.41 12.15 -13.35
C LYS A 106 13.86 11.01 -12.43
N ASP A 107 13.76 9.76 -12.87
CA ASP A 107 14.23 8.62 -12.08
C ASP A 107 15.72 8.75 -11.76
N LYS A 108 16.05 8.78 -10.47
CA LYS A 108 17.41 9.04 -9.95
C LYS A 108 18.41 7.96 -10.37
N MET A 109 17.94 6.76 -10.72
CA MET A 109 18.79 5.64 -11.11
C MET A 109 19.12 5.65 -12.60
N LEU A 110 18.33 6.34 -13.44
CA LEU A 110 18.56 6.38 -14.89
C LEU A 110 19.96 6.84 -15.27
N PRO A 111 20.50 7.98 -14.79
CA PRO A 111 21.82 8.45 -15.21
C PRO A 111 22.94 7.44 -14.88
N ILE A 112 22.81 6.75 -13.75
CA ILE A 112 23.79 5.75 -13.29
C ILE A 112 23.80 4.56 -14.25
N TRP A 113 22.63 4.07 -14.64
CA TRP A 113 22.53 2.91 -15.52
C TRP A 113 22.79 3.25 -16.99
N GLU A 114 22.38 4.43 -17.46
CA GLU A 114 22.73 4.94 -18.80
C GLU A 114 24.26 5.02 -18.94
N MET A 115 24.96 5.58 -17.94
CA MET A 115 26.42 5.65 -17.95
C MET A 115 27.07 4.26 -17.97
N LYS A 116 26.56 3.31 -17.18
CA LYS A 116 27.08 1.92 -17.15
C LYS A 116 26.90 1.21 -18.48
N ILE A 117 25.73 1.34 -19.10
CA ILE A 117 25.43 0.72 -20.40
C ILE A 117 26.30 1.37 -21.49
N ALA A 118 26.36 2.70 -21.54
CA ALA A 118 27.19 3.42 -22.51
C ALA A 118 28.67 3.04 -22.40
N ALA A 119 29.19 2.89 -21.17
CA ALA A 119 30.57 2.42 -20.96
C ALA A 119 30.79 1.01 -21.51
N LYS A 120 29.83 0.09 -21.33
CA LYS A 120 29.88 -1.27 -21.89
C LYS A 120 29.79 -1.27 -23.41
N LEU A 121 28.87 -0.52 -23.98
CA LEU A 121 28.70 -0.39 -25.44
C LEU A 121 29.93 0.22 -26.12
N LYS A 122 30.61 1.18 -25.47
CA LYS A 122 31.86 1.79 -25.97
C LYS A 122 33.05 0.84 -25.91
N ALA A 123 33.06 -0.09 -24.96
CA ALA A 123 34.12 -1.09 -24.83
C ALA A 123 33.97 -2.25 -25.84
N LEU A 124 32.83 -2.37 -26.51
CA LEU A 124 32.54 -3.42 -27.48
C LEU A 124 32.79 -2.95 -28.92
N PRO A 125 33.25 -3.83 -29.83
CA PRO A 125 33.32 -3.55 -31.26
C PRO A 125 31.95 -3.18 -31.84
N ASP A 126 31.93 -2.38 -32.90
CA ASP A 126 30.66 -1.90 -33.45
C ASP A 126 29.74 -3.00 -34.01
N ASP A 127 30.30 -4.13 -34.41
CA ASP A 127 29.60 -5.30 -34.98
C ASP A 127 29.27 -6.39 -33.93
N ASP A 128 29.40 -6.09 -32.64
CA ASP A 128 29.16 -7.08 -31.58
C ASP A 128 27.65 -7.34 -31.38
N GLU A 129 27.25 -8.61 -31.34
CA GLU A 129 25.86 -9.02 -31.14
C GLU A 129 25.24 -8.45 -29.86
N LYS A 130 26.05 -8.15 -28.83
CA LYS A 130 25.61 -7.56 -27.56
C LYS A 130 25.09 -6.13 -27.72
N ARG A 131 25.37 -5.46 -28.85
CA ARG A 131 24.86 -4.11 -29.18
C ARG A 131 23.53 -4.17 -29.92
N ASN A 132 23.09 -5.34 -30.37
CA ASN A 132 21.85 -5.48 -31.11
C ASN A 132 20.62 -5.33 -30.21
N VAL A 133 19.58 -4.70 -30.75
CA VAL A 133 18.26 -4.62 -30.13
C VAL A 133 17.38 -5.71 -30.74
N THR A 134 17.04 -6.71 -29.94
CA THR A 134 16.22 -7.87 -30.30
C THR A 134 14.88 -7.87 -29.56
N VAL A 135 14.77 -7.12 -28.46
CA VAL A 135 13.58 -7.09 -27.61
C VAL A 135 12.54 -6.05 -28.04
N LYS A 136 11.26 -6.37 -27.81
CA LYS A 136 10.12 -5.46 -28.04
C LYS A 136 9.77 -4.65 -26.79
N LYS A 137 9.02 -3.56 -26.96
CA LYS A 137 8.49 -2.71 -25.87
C LYS A 137 7.67 -3.52 -24.86
N ILE A 138 6.80 -4.40 -25.36
CA ILE A 138 6.08 -5.38 -24.54
C ILE A 138 6.64 -6.75 -24.94
N PRO A 139 7.19 -7.54 -24.01
CA PRO A 139 7.65 -8.88 -24.31
C PRO A 139 6.47 -9.81 -24.65
N ASP A 140 6.68 -10.76 -25.57
CA ASP A 140 5.68 -11.75 -25.98
C ASP A 140 5.62 -12.96 -25.02
N VAL A 141 5.86 -12.74 -23.72
CA VAL A 141 5.84 -13.81 -22.72
C VAL A 141 4.41 -14.09 -22.27
N GLU A 142 4.06 -15.37 -22.19
CA GLU A 142 2.76 -15.78 -21.68
C GLU A 142 2.73 -15.57 -20.16
N ALA A 143 2.06 -14.50 -19.73
CA ALA A 143 1.83 -14.28 -18.31
C ALA A 143 1.02 -15.47 -17.77
N PRO A 144 1.42 -16.06 -16.62
CA PRO A 144 0.71 -17.21 -16.06
C PRO A 144 -0.78 -16.89 -15.95
N ALA A 145 -1.59 -17.58 -16.76
CA ALA A 145 -3.02 -17.55 -16.56
C ALA A 145 -3.27 -18.01 -15.12
N ALA A 146 -4.19 -17.35 -14.42
CA ALA A 146 -4.57 -17.74 -13.07
C ALA A 146 -5.19 -19.15 -13.10
N GLN A 147 -4.34 -20.18 -13.12
CA GLN A 147 -4.72 -21.55 -12.87
C GLN A 147 -4.98 -21.65 -11.38
N ALA A 148 -6.25 -21.88 -11.02
CA ALA A 148 -6.60 -22.39 -9.72
C ALA A 148 -5.87 -23.73 -9.52
N SER A 149 -4.73 -23.72 -8.83
CA SER A 149 -3.98 -24.95 -8.54
C SER A 149 -4.58 -25.65 -7.33
N ALA A 150 -5.28 -26.77 -7.60
CA ALA A 150 -5.23 -27.93 -6.71
C ALA A 150 -3.78 -28.47 -6.67
N PRO A 151 -3.36 -29.18 -5.61
CA PRO A 151 -1.97 -29.61 -5.44
C PRO A 151 -1.60 -30.75 -6.40
N ALA A 152 -0.38 -30.68 -6.95
CA ALA A 152 0.16 -31.66 -7.90
C ALA A 152 0.87 -32.84 -7.18
N SER A 153 0.58 -34.05 -7.66
CA SER A 153 1.43 -35.24 -7.52
C SER A 153 2.01 -35.60 -8.90
N ALA A 154 3.27 -36.03 -8.90
CA ALA A 154 4.14 -36.19 -10.07
C ALA A 154 3.87 -37.44 -10.94
N SER A 155 4.03 -37.33 -12.27
CA SER A 155 5.08 -38.01 -13.08
C SER A 155 4.75 -38.19 -14.59
N LYS A 156 5.77 -37.84 -15.41
CA LYS A 156 6.27 -38.41 -16.69
C LYS A 156 5.42 -38.53 -17.98
N ALA A 157 5.93 -37.80 -19.00
CA ALA A 157 6.34 -38.21 -20.37
C ALA A 157 5.35 -38.81 -21.39
N ALA A 158 5.14 -38.12 -22.53
CA ALA A 158 5.51 -38.55 -23.91
C ALA A 158 4.74 -37.81 -25.04
N THR A 159 5.52 -37.25 -25.97
CA THR A 159 5.44 -36.96 -27.43
C THR A 159 4.15 -37.12 -28.30
N THR A 160 3.97 -36.11 -29.19
CA THR A 160 3.40 -36.04 -30.58
C THR A 160 1.89 -35.85 -30.91
N ASN A 161 1.64 -34.73 -31.62
CA ASN A 161 0.82 -34.45 -32.82
C ASN A 161 -0.67 -34.88 -32.93
N THR A 162 -1.61 -33.94 -33.16
CA THR A 162 -2.21 -33.55 -34.48
C THR A 162 -3.50 -32.68 -34.35
N THR A 163 -3.58 -31.61 -35.16
CA THR A 163 -4.74 -30.95 -35.85
C THR A 163 -6.12 -30.69 -35.21
N GLY A 164 -6.62 -29.45 -35.40
CA GLY A 164 -7.94 -29.18 -36.02
C GLY A 164 -9.10 -28.69 -35.14
N ALA A 165 -9.58 -27.47 -35.39
CA ALA A 165 -10.69 -26.73 -34.75
C ALA A 165 -12.10 -27.36 -34.97
N PRO A 166 -13.23 -26.90 -34.35
CA PRO A 166 -13.79 -25.54 -34.49
C PRO A 166 -14.50 -24.93 -33.24
N ALA A 167 -14.87 -23.66 -33.37
CA ALA A 167 -15.47 -22.75 -32.40
C ALA A 167 -16.87 -23.16 -31.86
N GLU A 168 -17.15 -22.85 -30.58
CA GLU A 168 -18.44 -23.07 -29.92
C GLU A 168 -18.93 -21.76 -29.25
N GLY A 169 -20.21 -21.44 -29.43
CA GLY A 169 -20.87 -20.18 -29.03
C GLY A 169 -21.15 -19.99 -27.52
N PRO A 170 -21.78 -18.87 -27.12
CA PRO A 170 -21.82 -18.42 -25.72
C PRO A 170 -22.77 -19.26 -24.86
N LYS A 171 -22.24 -19.80 -23.75
CA LYS A 171 -22.97 -20.61 -22.75
C LYS A 171 -23.84 -19.73 -21.82
N PRO A 172 -24.99 -20.23 -21.35
CA PRO A 172 -25.88 -19.50 -20.45
C PRO A 172 -25.26 -19.30 -19.06
N VAL A 173 -25.47 -18.12 -18.49
CA VAL A 173 -24.87 -17.69 -17.22
C VAL A 173 -25.65 -18.31 -16.05
N VAL A 174 -25.02 -19.23 -15.32
CA VAL A 174 -25.60 -19.85 -14.11
C VAL A 174 -25.49 -18.87 -12.93
N PRO A 175 -26.58 -18.61 -12.18
CA PRO A 175 -26.55 -17.71 -11.02
C PRO A 175 -25.65 -18.20 -9.88
N THR A 176 -25.04 -17.27 -9.13
CA THR A 176 -24.21 -17.62 -7.96
C THR A 176 -25.09 -17.76 -6.70
N PRO A 177 -25.01 -18.88 -5.95
CA PRO A 177 -25.77 -19.04 -4.71
C PRO A 177 -25.29 -18.06 -3.61
N ALA A 178 -26.18 -17.65 -2.71
CA ALA A 178 -25.96 -16.63 -1.67
C ALA A 178 -24.63 -16.78 -0.92
N ASN A 179 -24.30 -18.00 -0.51
CA ASN A 179 -23.10 -18.34 0.28
C ASN A 179 -21.76 -18.17 -0.48
N LYS A 180 -21.79 -17.80 -1.77
CA LYS A 180 -20.60 -17.55 -2.60
C LYS A 180 -20.50 -16.12 -3.11
N ILE A 181 -21.44 -15.24 -2.75
CA ILE A 181 -21.39 -13.82 -3.11
C ILE A 181 -20.29 -13.16 -2.27
N LYS A 182 -19.27 -12.63 -2.93
CA LYS A 182 -18.17 -11.89 -2.31
C LYS A 182 -18.33 -10.41 -2.58
N HIS A 183 -17.96 -9.57 -1.64
CA HIS A 183 -17.82 -8.13 -1.85
C HIS A 183 -16.33 -7.73 -1.75
N ASP A 184 -15.97 -6.70 -2.47
CA ASP A 184 -14.66 -6.04 -2.43
C ASP A 184 -14.89 -4.53 -2.50
N TRP A 185 -13.99 -3.73 -1.96
CA TRP A 185 -14.10 -2.28 -2.05
C TRP A 185 -12.74 -1.66 -2.25
N TYR A 186 -12.71 -0.58 -3.01
CA TYR A 186 -11.51 0.23 -3.23
C TYR A 186 -11.88 1.70 -3.22
N GLN A 187 -10.89 2.57 -3.10
CA GLN A 187 -11.13 4.00 -3.04
C GLN A 187 -10.15 4.76 -3.92
N SER A 188 -10.61 5.91 -4.41
CA SER A 188 -9.77 6.98 -4.95
C SER A 188 -9.67 8.11 -3.93
N ASN A 189 -9.06 9.23 -4.35
CA ASN A 189 -9.02 10.45 -3.53
C ASN A 189 -10.43 11.02 -3.27
N ASP A 190 -11.39 10.75 -4.14
CA ASP A 190 -12.69 11.45 -4.17
C ASP A 190 -13.91 10.52 -4.11
N SER A 191 -13.73 9.19 -4.26
CA SER A 191 -14.81 8.22 -4.25
C SER A 191 -14.39 6.90 -3.61
N VAL A 192 -15.39 6.13 -3.18
CA VAL A 192 -15.26 4.76 -2.67
C VAL A 192 -16.14 3.87 -3.53
N THR A 193 -15.58 2.82 -4.12
CA THR A 193 -16.33 1.89 -4.97
C THR A 193 -16.43 0.53 -4.29
N VAL A 194 -17.65 0.07 -4.07
CA VAL A 194 -18.00 -1.25 -3.52
C VAL A 194 -18.47 -2.15 -4.67
N ASN A 195 -17.82 -3.30 -4.82
CA ASN A 195 -18.11 -4.31 -5.83
C ASN A 195 -18.71 -5.55 -5.18
N ILE A 196 -19.95 -5.88 -5.50
CA ILE A 196 -20.63 -7.11 -5.05
C ILE A 196 -20.64 -8.10 -6.21
N LEU A 197 -19.86 -9.17 -6.10
CA LEU A 197 -19.68 -10.19 -7.13
C LEU A 197 -20.84 -11.20 -7.11
N ALA A 198 -21.96 -10.82 -7.73
CA ALA A 198 -23.12 -11.68 -7.93
C ALA A 198 -23.37 -11.91 -9.43
N LYS A 199 -23.18 -13.16 -9.90
CA LYS A 199 -23.54 -13.54 -11.27
C LYS A 199 -25.05 -13.74 -11.36
N GLY A 200 -25.68 -13.06 -12.31
CA GLY A 200 -27.12 -13.11 -12.54
C GLY A 200 -27.95 -12.19 -11.63
N ALA A 201 -27.35 -11.13 -11.07
CA ALA A 201 -28.09 -10.10 -10.35
C ALA A 201 -29.04 -9.36 -11.32
N PRO A 202 -30.36 -9.30 -11.06
CA PRO A 202 -31.29 -8.67 -11.98
C PRO A 202 -31.19 -7.15 -11.87
N LYS A 203 -31.00 -6.47 -13.01
CA LYS A 203 -30.88 -5.01 -13.07
C LYS A 203 -32.15 -4.29 -12.60
N ASP A 204 -33.31 -4.91 -12.81
CA ASP A 204 -34.62 -4.28 -12.58
C ASP A 204 -35.14 -4.45 -11.14
N THR A 205 -34.55 -5.37 -10.35
CA THR A 205 -34.99 -5.67 -8.97
C THR A 205 -33.90 -5.43 -7.93
N THR A 206 -32.76 -4.84 -8.33
CA THR A 206 -31.71 -4.43 -7.39
C THR A 206 -32.09 -3.08 -6.76
N SER A 207 -32.25 -3.04 -5.45
CA SER A 207 -32.41 -1.82 -4.68
C SER A 207 -31.06 -1.39 -4.11
N VAL A 208 -30.71 -0.11 -4.27
CA VAL A 208 -29.53 0.52 -3.68
C VAL A 208 -29.98 1.81 -3.03
N GLU A 209 -29.81 1.88 -1.71
CA GLU A 209 -30.13 3.05 -0.89
C GLU A 209 -28.83 3.71 -0.44
N PHE A 210 -28.72 5.01 -0.71
CA PHE A 210 -27.59 5.83 -0.32
C PHE A 210 -28.03 6.78 0.79
N ASP A 211 -27.44 6.64 1.96
CA ASP A 211 -27.56 7.61 3.04
C ASP A 211 -26.27 8.38 3.22
N LYS A 212 -26.34 9.51 3.94
CA LYS A 212 -25.16 10.34 4.21
C LYS A 212 -24.02 9.53 4.82
N ASP A 213 -24.35 8.54 5.63
CA ASP A 213 -23.42 7.78 6.43
C ASP A 213 -23.61 6.26 6.36
N ALA A 214 -24.57 5.77 5.56
CA ALA A 214 -24.86 4.36 5.40
C ALA A 214 -25.07 3.97 3.92
N LEU A 215 -24.82 2.70 3.61
CA LEU A 215 -25.10 2.11 2.31
C LEU A 215 -25.87 0.80 2.52
N SER A 216 -27.00 0.64 1.82
CA SER A 216 -27.77 -0.59 1.80
C SER A 216 -27.99 -1.04 0.36
N VAL A 217 -27.68 -2.31 0.07
CA VAL A 217 -27.86 -2.94 -1.23
C VAL A 217 -28.62 -4.23 -1.04
N SER A 218 -29.73 -4.39 -1.76
CA SER A 218 -30.52 -5.62 -1.76
C SER A 218 -30.92 -6.05 -3.16
N PHE A 219 -30.91 -7.35 -3.42
CA PHE A 219 -31.44 -7.92 -4.66
C PHE A 219 -31.83 -9.39 -4.49
N PRO A 220 -32.84 -9.87 -5.22
CA PRO A 220 -33.23 -11.27 -5.18
C PRO A 220 -32.20 -12.16 -5.89
N ILE A 221 -31.89 -13.31 -5.29
CA ILE A 221 -30.97 -14.29 -5.88
C ILE A 221 -31.76 -15.24 -6.77
N THR A 222 -31.54 -15.18 -8.07
CA THR A 222 -32.19 -16.10 -9.04
C THR A 222 -31.79 -17.55 -8.73
N GLY A 223 -32.75 -18.39 -8.31
CA GLY A 223 -32.53 -19.79 -7.94
C GLY A 223 -32.51 -20.09 -6.43
N SER A 224 -32.75 -19.08 -5.59
CA SER A 224 -33.00 -19.25 -4.15
C SER A 224 -34.22 -18.42 -3.75
N SER A 225 -34.95 -18.84 -2.71
CA SER A 225 -36.11 -18.07 -2.22
C SER A 225 -35.73 -16.93 -1.27
N SER A 226 -34.45 -16.59 -1.19
CA SER A 226 -33.93 -15.56 -0.27
C SER A 226 -33.22 -14.45 -1.04
N ASP A 227 -33.40 -13.23 -0.56
CA ASP A 227 -32.74 -12.04 -1.09
C ASP A 227 -31.33 -11.91 -0.52
N TYR A 228 -30.40 -11.37 -1.32
CA TYR A 228 -29.10 -10.95 -0.83
C TYR A 228 -29.22 -9.54 -0.24
N HIS A 229 -28.65 -9.33 0.94
CA HIS A 229 -28.60 -8.03 1.58
C HIS A 229 -27.16 -7.72 2.00
N PHE A 230 -26.69 -6.53 1.65
CA PHE A 230 -25.41 -5.97 2.04
C PHE A 230 -25.67 -4.59 2.65
N SER A 231 -25.27 -4.40 3.90
CA SER A 231 -25.40 -3.14 4.64
C SER A 231 -24.05 -2.74 5.19
N ALA A 232 -23.67 -1.47 5.02
CA ALA A 232 -22.53 -0.86 5.66
C ALA A 232 -23.01 0.39 6.42
N ASP A 233 -23.12 0.26 7.75
CA ASP A 233 -23.60 1.30 8.67
C ASP A 233 -22.88 1.16 10.04
N PRO A 234 -22.08 2.15 10.47
CA PRO A 234 -21.76 3.40 9.80
C PRO A 234 -20.63 3.23 8.78
N LEU A 235 -20.71 3.93 7.64
CA LEU A 235 -19.57 4.12 6.74
C LEU A 235 -18.42 4.84 7.44
N PHE A 236 -17.17 4.69 6.99
CA PHE A 236 -16.00 5.30 7.62
C PHE A 236 -16.04 6.85 7.63
N ALA A 237 -16.57 7.47 6.58
CA ALA A 237 -16.80 8.91 6.53
C ALA A 237 -18.08 9.23 5.74
N SER A 238 -18.58 10.45 5.89
CA SER A 238 -19.78 10.88 5.16
C SER A 238 -19.57 10.89 3.66
N ILE A 239 -20.61 10.48 2.94
CA ILE A 239 -20.70 10.48 1.49
C ILE A 239 -21.72 11.51 1.03
N ASP A 240 -21.68 11.86 -0.25
CA ASP A 240 -22.73 12.63 -0.92
C ASP A 240 -23.69 11.65 -1.63
N PRO A 241 -24.91 11.42 -1.11
CA PRO A 241 -25.87 10.51 -1.71
C PRO A 241 -26.29 10.94 -3.12
N THR A 242 -26.31 12.24 -3.40
CA THR A 242 -26.79 12.79 -4.69
C THR A 242 -25.80 12.55 -5.83
N GLN A 243 -24.50 12.48 -5.51
CA GLN A 243 -23.43 12.22 -6.48
C GLN A 243 -23.02 10.75 -6.54
N SER A 244 -23.55 9.92 -5.63
CA SER A 244 -23.29 8.49 -5.61
C SER A 244 -24.09 7.76 -6.69
N LYS A 245 -23.50 6.72 -7.28
CA LYS A 245 -24.04 6.02 -8.45
C LYS A 245 -23.90 4.52 -8.29
N PHE A 246 -24.79 3.75 -8.91
CA PHE A 246 -24.66 2.29 -8.98
C PHE A 246 -24.78 1.79 -10.42
N ARG A 247 -24.20 0.63 -10.68
CA ARG A 247 -24.22 -0.06 -11.97
C ARG A 247 -24.37 -1.56 -11.77
N VAL A 248 -25.46 -2.12 -12.26
CA VAL A 248 -25.67 -3.57 -12.26
C VAL A 248 -25.19 -4.16 -13.59
N THR A 249 -24.29 -5.13 -13.51
CA THR A 249 -23.74 -5.90 -14.64
C THR A 249 -24.08 -7.38 -14.42
N PRO A 250 -24.18 -8.23 -15.48
CA PRO A 250 -24.50 -9.65 -15.31
C PRO A 250 -23.58 -10.44 -14.36
N ASN A 251 -22.38 -9.92 -14.08
CA ASN A 251 -21.38 -10.56 -13.24
C ASN A 251 -21.21 -9.91 -11.85
N LYS A 252 -21.72 -8.68 -11.64
CA LYS A 252 -21.53 -7.91 -10.40
C LYS A 252 -22.43 -6.67 -10.31
N VAL A 253 -22.66 -6.22 -9.08
CA VAL A 253 -23.22 -4.90 -8.76
C VAL A 253 -22.06 -4.00 -8.32
N GLU A 254 -21.85 -2.89 -9.01
CA GLU A 254 -20.85 -1.88 -8.66
C GLU A 254 -21.55 -0.66 -8.07
N VAL A 255 -21.13 -0.22 -6.89
CA VAL A 255 -21.67 0.96 -6.20
C VAL A 255 -20.53 1.94 -5.98
N THR A 256 -20.64 3.14 -6.53
CA THR A 256 -19.66 4.23 -6.41
C THR A 256 -20.22 5.31 -5.49
N LEU A 257 -19.64 5.43 -4.30
CA LEU A 257 -19.95 6.44 -3.30
C LEU A 257 -19.04 7.65 -3.50
N LYS A 258 -19.60 8.85 -3.59
CA LYS A 258 -18.81 10.09 -3.64
C LYS A 258 -18.47 10.51 -2.21
N LYS A 259 -17.19 10.73 -1.90
CA LYS A 259 -16.79 11.22 -0.56
C LYS A 259 -17.25 12.67 -0.38
N ALA A 260 -17.85 12.99 0.76
CA ALA A 260 -18.24 14.37 1.08
C ALA A 260 -17.02 15.29 1.22
N ALA A 261 -15.92 14.77 1.77
CA ALA A 261 -14.63 15.46 1.87
C ALA A 261 -13.58 14.76 0.98
N PRO A 262 -13.14 15.39 -0.13
CA PRO A 262 -12.05 14.88 -0.95
C PRO A 262 -10.75 14.78 -0.14
N GLY A 263 -9.99 13.70 -0.33
CA GLY A 263 -8.70 13.48 0.34
C GLY A 263 -8.75 12.65 1.62
N VAL A 264 -9.95 12.38 2.18
CA VAL A 264 -10.09 11.47 3.33
C VAL A 264 -9.80 10.04 2.89
N LYS A 265 -8.75 9.42 3.43
CA LYS A 265 -8.41 8.02 3.18
C LYS A 265 -9.18 7.12 4.15
N TRP A 266 -10.01 6.23 3.62
CA TRP A 266 -10.78 5.26 4.40
C TRP A 266 -9.89 4.05 4.71
N HIS A 267 -9.73 3.70 5.99
CA HIS A 267 -8.95 2.51 6.37
C HIS A 267 -9.80 1.24 6.34
N ASN A 268 -11.11 1.38 6.59
CA ASN A 268 -12.14 0.35 6.47
C ASN A 268 -13.35 0.94 5.73
N LEU A 269 -14.25 0.10 5.21
CA LEU A 269 -15.50 0.56 4.61
C LEU A 269 -16.46 1.09 5.69
N GLU A 270 -16.53 0.37 6.81
CA GLU A 270 -17.26 0.74 8.01
C GLU A 270 -16.33 1.44 9.01
N GLY A 271 -16.88 2.35 9.81
CA GLY A 271 -16.15 3.06 10.86
C GLY A 271 -16.91 3.03 12.18
N ASP A 272 -16.18 3.02 13.29
CA ASP A 272 -16.74 3.04 14.65
C ASP A 272 -17.13 4.47 15.11
N ARG A 273 -17.64 5.28 14.17
CA ARG A 273 -18.06 6.65 14.48
C ARG A 273 -19.46 6.63 15.08
N GLN A 274 -19.63 7.36 16.16
CA GLN A 274 -20.93 7.65 16.72
C GLN A 274 -21.64 8.61 15.76
N VAL A 275 -22.47 8.06 14.87
CA VAL A 275 -23.35 8.84 14.00
C VAL A 275 -24.46 9.41 14.87
N ASP A 276 -24.49 10.73 15.03
CA ASP A 276 -25.66 11.41 15.59
C ASP A 276 -26.85 11.10 14.68
N ALA A 277 -27.81 10.34 15.21
CA ALA A 277 -29.06 10.06 14.52
C ALA A 277 -29.71 11.39 14.08
N PRO A 278 -30.41 11.43 12.93
CA PRO A 278 -31.22 12.59 12.60
C PRO A 278 -32.21 12.84 13.73
N ALA A 279 -32.19 14.07 14.26
CA ALA A 279 -33.20 14.54 15.18
C ALA A 279 -34.55 14.54 14.44
N ASP A 280 -35.33 13.48 14.62
CA ASP A 280 -36.77 13.54 14.51
C ASP A 280 -37.35 13.62 15.93
N GLU A 281 -38.17 14.63 16.14
CA GLU A 281 -38.79 14.99 17.40
C GLU A 281 -39.75 13.90 17.89
N ASP A 282 -39.89 13.84 19.23
CA ASP A 282 -40.88 13.10 20.01
C ASP A 282 -40.82 11.56 20.05
N LYS A 283 -40.20 11.03 21.12
CA LYS A 283 -40.92 10.31 22.21
C LYS A 283 -40.02 9.92 23.40
N THR A 284 -40.26 10.60 24.52
CA THR A 284 -40.26 10.12 25.92
C THR A 284 -39.25 9.07 26.41
N ALA A 285 -38.28 9.59 27.16
CA ALA A 285 -37.53 9.05 28.30
C ALA A 285 -37.91 7.68 28.91
N ILE A 286 -36.89 6.83 29.14
CA ILE A 286 -36.61 6.17 30.44
C ILE A 286 -35.09 5.81 30.56
N PRO A 287 -34.34 6.28 31.58
CA PRO A 287 -32.96 5.84 31.82
C PRO A 287 -32.85 4.56 32.67
N SER A 288 -32.11 3.58 32.12
CA SER A 288 -31.78 2.27 32.68
C SER A 288 -30.69 2.32 33.75
N HIS A 289 -31.03 2.83 34.95
CA HIS A 289 -30.11 2.83 36.12
C HIS A 289 -30.49 1.83 37.23
N VAL A 290 -31.39 0.88 36.96
CA VAL A 290 -31.79 -0.16 37.91
C VAL A 290 -31.48 -1.53 37.34
N LEU A 291 -30.35 -2.11 37.77
CA LEU A 291 -30.07 -3.55 37.95
C LEU A 291 -28.58 -3.86 37.74
N THR A 292 -27.72 -3.47 38.68
CA THR A 292 -26.74 -4.41 39.26
C THR A 292 -26.05 -3.74 40.45
N GLY A 293 -26.18 -4.39 41.60
CA GLY A 293 -25.66 -3.92 42.88
C GLY A 293 -24.17 -4.15 43.05
N LYS A 294 -23.55 -3.20 43.76
CA LYS A 294 -22.60 -3.33 44.89
C LYS A 294 -21.54 -4.43 44.77
N THR A 295 -20.26 -4.13 44.93
CA THR A 295 -19.58 -4.00 46.25
C THR A 295 -18.23 -3.28 46.02
N THR A 296 -17.99 -2.02 46.40
CA THR A 296 -17.69 -1.42 47.73
C THR A 296 -16.22 -0.99 47.85
N GLN A 297 -16.01 0.34 47.92
CA GLN A 297 -15.00 1.10 48.71
C GLN A 297 -13.50 0.95 48.34
N GLU A 298 -12.66 1.99 48.32
CA GLU A 298 -12.63 3.23 49.11
C GLU A 298 -12.20 4.46 48.30
N THR A 299 -12.88 5.58 48.56
CA THR A 299 -12.51 6.97 48.22
C THR A 299 -11.53 7.51 49.28
N ALA A 300 -10.59 8.44 49.02
CA ALA A 300 -10.81 9.89 48.84
C ALA A 300 -9.44 10.63 49.02
N PRO A 301 -9.34 11.98 48.89
CA PRO A 301 -10.23 12.95 48.26
C PRO A 301 -9.55 13.74 47.12
N ALA A 302 -10.37 14.19 46.17
CA ALA A 302 -10.00 15.28 45.27
C ALA A 302 -10.20 16.63 45.99
N TYR A 303 -9.19 17.50 45.96
CA TYR A 303 -9.32 18.93 46.24
C TYR A 303 -9.10 19.71 44.93
N PRO A 304 -9.80 20.84 44.72
CA PRO A 304 -9.94 21.43 43.41
C PRO A 304 -8.72 22.30 43.10
N THR A 305 -7.98 21.98 42.04
CA THR A 305 -7.00 22.91 41.49
C THR A 305 -7.37 23.28 40.05
N SER A 306 -7.58 24.58 39.88
CA SER A 306 -7.92 25.26 38.64
C SER A 306 -6.72 25.24 37.68
N SER A 307 -6.63 24.24 36.81
CA SER A 307 -5.69 24.24 35.68
C SER A 307 -6.28 23.44 34.52
N LYS A 308 -6.64 24.11 33.42
CA LYS A 308 -7.23 23.51 32.20
C LYS A 308 -6.23 22.68 31.35
N SER A 309 -5.03 22.42 31.86
CA SER A 309 -4.15 21.37 31.36
C SER A 309 -3.34 20.79 32.52
N GLY A 310 -3.57 19.53 32.88
CA GLY A 310 -2.73 18.80 33.82
C GLY A 310 -1.31 18.60 33.28
N ALA A 311 -0.38 18.20 34.16
CA ALA A 311 1.04 18.01 33.85
C ALA A 311 1.24 17.17 32.58
N LYS A 312 1.83 17.79 31.55
CA LYS A 312 2.08 17.17 30.25
C LYS A 312 3.03 15.99 30.44
N ASN A 313 2.50 14.78 30.22
CA ASN A 313 3.25 13.55 30.44
C ASN A 313 4.14 13.25 29.22
N TRP A 314 5.35 13.80 29.24
CA TRP A 314 6.33 13.77 28.12
C TRP A 314 6.82 12.36 27.75
N ASP A 315 6.68 11.37 28.64
CA ASP A 315 7.02 9.97 28.36
C ASP A 315 6.06 9.30 27.35
N LYS A 316 4.86 9.87 27.17
CA LYS A 316 3.86 9.33 26.23
C LYS A 316 4.06 9.86 24.80
N LEU A 317 4.44 11.13 24.66
CA LEU A 317 4.67 11.76 23.36
C LEU A 317 5.91 11.19 22.64
N ALA A 318 6.95 10.83 23.39
CA ALA A 318 8.17 10.22 22.83
C ALA A 318 7.94 8.82 22.24
N LYS A 319 6.89 8.09 22.65
CA LYS A 319 6.58 6.75 22.12
C LYS A 319 5.67 6.78 20.90
N GLU A 320 4.83 7.79 20.76
CA GLU A 320 3.89 7.88 19.62
C GLU A 320 4.56 8.43 18.35
N ASP A 321 5.57 9.31 18.45
CA ASP A 321 6.29 9.87 17.28
C ASP A 321 7.48 9.01 16.77
N LEU A 322 7.83 7.91 17.44
CA LEU A 322 8.99 7.07 17.08
C LEU A 322 8.66 5.84 16.22
N ASP A 323 7.38 5.52 16.00
CA ASP A 323 6.96 4.36 15.21
C ASP A 323 6.53 4.66 13.76
N ASP A 324 6.43 5.95 13.39
CA ASP A 324 6.28 6.36 11.99
C ASP A 324 7.62 6.25 11.25
N LYS A 325 7.92 5.03 10.78
CA LYS A 325 9.10 4.70 9.98
C LYS A 325 8.98 5.07 8.50
N ASP A 326 8.03 5.92 8.11
CA ASP A 326 7.69 6.12 6.70
C ASP A 326 7.67 7.58 6.20
N ASP A 327 8.37 8.51 6.86
CA ASP A 327 8.66 9.84 6.28
C ASP A 327 10.18 10.10 6.21
N MET A 328 10.80 9.55 5.17
CA MET A 328 12.17 9.89 4.75
C MET A 328 12.14 11.09 3.81
N GLU A 329 11.93 12.28 4.36
CA GLU A 329 12.26 13.55 3.70
C GLU A 329 12.78 14.56 4.75
N GLY A 330 14.01 14.34 5.22
CA GLY A 330 14.71 15.24 6.14
C GLY A 330 16.20 15.19 5.85
N ASP A 331 16.81 16.38 5.77
CA ASP A 331 18.24 16.64 5.50
C ASP A 331 19.20 15.72 6.30
N GLU A 332 20.43 15.53 5.81
CA GLU A 332 21.47 14.67 6.43
C GLU A 332 21.70 15.01 7.92
N THR A 333 21.49 16.28 8.28
CA THR A 333 21.47 16.80 9.65
C THR A 333 20.39 16.14 10.52
N SER A 334 19.17 16.02 10.01
CA SER A 334 18.04 15.39 10.69
C SER A 334 18.27 13.89 10.91
N HIS A 335 18.93 13.23 9.97
CA HIS A 335 19.33 11.83 10.11
C HIS A 335 20.37 11.63 11.21
N PHE A 336 21.36 12.53 11.30
CA PHE A 336 22.34 12.55 12.38
C PHE A 336 21.69 12.71 13.77
N PHE A 337 20.74 13.65 13.92
CA PHE A 337 20.02 13.85 15.20
C PHE A 337 19.14 12.66 15.58
N LYS A 338 18.44 12.04 14.60
CA LYS A 338 17.64 10.83 14.85
C LYS A 338 18.50 9.65 15.31
N GLN A 339 19.67 9.45 14.71
CA GLN A 339 20.59 8.39 15.09
C GLN A 339 21.17 8.63 16.49
N LEU A 340 21.52 9.88 16.83
CA LEU A 340 22.01 10.26 18.16
C LEU A 340 20.93 10.05 19.23
N TYR A 341 19.68 10.47 18.97
CA TYR A 341 18.57 10.31 19.89
C TYR A 341 18.21 8.84 20.12
N LYS A 342 18.20 8.01 19.06
CA LYS A 342 17.88 6.58 19.14
C LYS A 342 18.89 5.78 19.98
N GLY A 343 20.16 6.18 19.98
CA GLY A 343 21.22 5.54 20.76
C GLY A 343 21.41 6.10 22.17
N ALA A 344 20.75 7.22 22.51
CA ALA A 344 20.92 7.93 23.77
C ALA A 344 20.10 7.31 24.91
N THR A 345 20.59 7.44 26.15
CA THR A 345 19.81 7.02 27.33
C THR A 345 18.58 7.93 27.51
N PRO A 346 17.54 7.49 28.23
CA PRO A 346 16.33 8.31 28.43
C PRO A 346 16.61 9.69 29.04
N GLU A 347 17.65 9.80 29.87
CA GLU A 347 18.08 11.05 30.47
C GLU A 347 18.79 11.97 29.44
N GLN A 348 19.61 11.40 28.56
CA GLN A 348 20.27 12.13 27.47
C GLN A 348 19.26 12.60 26.40
N GLN A 349 18.26 11.77 26.07
CA GLN A 349 17.15 12.13 25.19
C GLN A 349 16.38 13.35 25.74
N ARG A 350 16.10 13.36 27.05
CA ARG A 350 15.47 14.50 27.71
C ARG A 350 16.34 15.75 27.64
N ALA A 351 17.65 15.62 27.84
CA ALA A 351 18.60 16.74 27.73
C ALA A 351 18.63 17.35 26.33
N MET A 352 18.63 16.48 25.31
CA MET A 352 18.64 16.87 23.91
C MET A 352 17.36 17.62 23.53
N MET A 353 16.20 17.10 23.92
CA MET A 353 14.92 17.70 23.58
C MET A 353 14.71 19.03 24.32
N LYS A 354 15.15 19.13 25.59
CA LYS A 354 15.08 20.36 26.37
C LYS A 354 16.01 21.44 25.81
N SER A 355 17.27 21.12 25.57
CA SER A 355 18.26 22.08 25.05
C SER A 355 17.88 22.57 23.65
N TYR A 356 17.41 21.68 22.78
CA TYR A 356 16.95 22.05 21.44
C TYR A 356 15.72 22.97 21.47
N SER A 357 14.75 22.67 22.34
CA SER A 357 13.54 23.49 22.49
C SER A 357 13.82 24.87 23.09
N GLU A 358 14.62 24.93 24.16
CA GLU A 358 14.93 26.19 24.86
C GLU A 358 15.85 27.11 24.04
N SER A 359 16.78 26.53 23.27
CA SER A 359 17.68 27.28 22.39
C SER A 359 17.04 27.69 21.05
N GLY A 360 15.79 27.27 20.77
CA GLY A 360 15.16 27.50 19.48
C GLY A 360 15.84 26.76 18.33
N GLY A 361 16.50 25.64 18.63
CA GLY A 361 17.13 24.75 17.65
C GLY A 361 18.60 25.04 17.34
N THR A 362 19.26 25.94 18.08
CA THR A 362 20.65 26.32 17.81
C THR A 362 21.68 25.61 18.69
N VAL A 363 21.27 25.06 19.85
CA VAL A 363 22.16 24.37 20.79
C VAL A 363 21.60 23.01 21.15
N LEU A 364 22.44 21.97 21.04
CA LEU A 364 22.10 20.60 21.42
C LEU A 364 23.08 20.08 22.48
N SER A 365 22.55 19.66 23.63
CA SER A 365 23.33 19.06 24.72
C SER A 365 22.78 17.71 25.13
N THR A 366 23.66 16.75 25.39
CA THR A 366 23.33 15.40 25.84
C THR A 366 23.45 15.22 27.36
N ASP A 367 23.85 16.24 28.11
CA ASP A 367 24.10 16.14 29.56
C ASP A 367 22.98 16.77 30.39
N TRP A 368 22.10 15.93 30.93
CA TRP A 368 20.96 16.35 31.76
C TRP A 368 21.38 17.03 33.05
N SER A 369 22.55 16.71 33.61
CA SER A 369 23.01 17.32 34.86
C SER A 369 23.29 18.81 34.69
N ASN A 370 23.64 19.23 33.48
CA ASN A 370 23.96 20.62 33.16
C ASN A 370 22.72 21.40 32.68
N VAL A 371 21.88 20.80 31.82
CA VAL A 371 20.71 21.47 31.24
C VAL A 371 19.41 21.25 32.03
N GLY A 372 19.39 20.32 32.98
CA GLY A 372 18.20 20.01 33.78
C GLY A 372 17.74 21.19 34.63
N ASN A 373 18.68 21.94 35.21
CA ASN A 373 18.42 23.06 36.12
C ASN A 373 18.74 24.45 35.53
N LYS A 374 19.31 24.52 34.32
CA LYS A 374 19.69 25.77 33.65
C LYS A 374 18.88 25.95 32.38
N THR A 375 18.54 27.20 32.05
CA THR A 375 17.94 27.54 30.77
C THR A 375 19.04 27.65 29.71
N VAL A 376 18.86 26.98 28.57
CA VAL A 376 19.82 27.03 27.47
C VAL A 376 19.55 28.28 26.61
N VAL A 377 20.51 29.19 26.55
CA VAL A 377 20.40 30.43 25.78
C VAL A 377 20.67 30.14 24.29
N PRO A 378 19.88 30.70 23.35
CA PRO A 378 20.16 30.57 21.92
C PRO A 378 21.52 31.18 21.54
N GLU A 379 22.43 30.37 21.02
CA GLU A 379 23.66 30.82 20.36
C GLU A 379 23.50 30.61 18.85
N PRO A 380 23.08 31.63 18.09
CA PRO A 380 22.96 31.53 16.63
C PRO A 380 24.35 31.50 15.95
N PRO A 381 24.48 30.88 14.77
CA PRO A 381 25.71 30.89 13.99
C PRO A 381 26.21 32.30 13.65
N GLU A 382 27.53 32.44 13.50
CA GLU A 382 28.20 33.73 13.29
C GLU A 382 27.59 34.51 12.11
N GLY A 383 27.01 35.70 12.39
CA GLY A 383 26.31 36.54 11.42
C GLY A 383 24.78 36.55 11.50
N MET A 384 24.16 35.79 12.42
CA MET A 384 22.71 35.80 12.65
C MET A 384 22.36 36.30 14.06
N GLU A 385 21.37 37.20 14.18
CA GLU A 385 20.88 37.69 15.47
C GLU A 385 19.53 37.04 15.84
N ALA A 386 19.45 36.45 17.04
CA ALA A 386 18.23 35.85 17.55
C ALA A 386 17.21 36.95 17.93
N LYS A 387 16.14 37.11 17.14
CA LYS A 387 15.01 37.98 17.49
C LYS A 387 13.99 37.19 18.32
N LYS A 388 13.63 37.71 19.49
CA LYS A 388 12.47 37.22 20.24
C LYS A 388 11.20 37.66 19.53
N TYR A 389 10.29 36.71 19.28
CA TYR A 389 8.93 37.03 18.88
C TYR A 389 8.24 37.73 20.05
N SER A 390 8.04 39.05 19.96
CA SER A 390 7.12 39.76 20.84
C SER A 390 5.71 39.57 20.27
N GLU A 391 4.79 39.21 21.15
CA GLU A 391 3.38 38.86 20.93
C GLU A 391 2.63 39.74 19.91
#